data_AF-A0A351KA92-F1
#
_entry.id   AF-A0A351KA92-F1
#
_cell.length_a   1.000
_cell.length_b   1.000
_cell.length_c   1.000
_cell.angle_alpha   90.00
_cell.angle_beta   90.00
_cell.angle_gamma   90.00
#
_symmetry.space_group_name_H-M   'P 1'
#
loop_
_entity.id
_entity.type
_entity.pdbx_description
1 polymer ?
#
loop_
_entity_poly.entity_id
_entity_poly.type
_entity_poly.pdbx_seq_one_letter_code
_entity_poly.pdbx_strand_id
1 'polypeptide(L)'
;MTGLDMPLPLDDRSLGWLRYLHRKATTPDDWSRDGQPHPHWDDRTGHPMLSWHRFDLVDSSYAVALMSDRTPAWREVYTQILDELVTRHTSWWAASDWLTQFGPDPDRADYPESWRALIPPDFWGDYDVPGWTANGIDPYGVQMDPVAADGMLFFKGFFA
;
A
#
# COMPACT_ATOMS: atom_id res chain seq x y z
N MET A 1 -5.50 -43.22 -14.39
CA MET A 1 -6.17 -42.39 -13.37
C MET A 1 -5.10 -41.84 -12.45
N THR A 2 -4.62 -40.63 -12.75
CA THR A 2 -3.69 -39.87 -11.90
C THR A 2 -4.44 -39.44 -10.65
N GLY A 3 -3.86 -39.72 -9.48
CA GLY A 3 -4.41 -39.29 -8.20
C GLY A 3 -4.57 -37.78 -8.20
N LEU A 4 -5.78 -37.30 -7.93
CA LEU A 4 -6.03 -35.89 -7.68
C LEU A 4 -5.20 -35.51 -6.46
N ASP A 5 -4.23 -34.63 -6.67
CA ASP A 5 -3.43 -34.02 -5.62
C ASP A 5 -4.40 -33.24 -4.73
N MET A 6 -4.79 -33.83 -3.60
CA MET A 6 -5.72 -33.21 -2.68
C MET A 6 -5.09 -31.91 -2.17
N PRO A 7 -5.79 -30.77 -2.20
CA PRO A 7 -5.24 -29.52 -1.71
C PRO A 7 -4.73 -29.69 -0.27
N LEU A 8 -3.46 -29.36 -0.04
CA LEU A 8 -2.86 -29.47 1.28
C LEU A 8 -3.58 -28.51 2.24
N PRO A 9 -3.93 -28.97 3.46
CA PRO A 9 -4.48 -28.08 4.48
C PRO A 9 -3.44 -27.01 4.86
N LEU A 10 -3.92 -25.84 5.30
CA LEU A 10 -3.05 -24.80 5.85
C LEU A 10 -2.35 -25.32 7.11
N ASP A 11 -1.04 -25.09 7.22
CA ASP A 11 -0.33 -25.29 8.49
C ASP A 11 -0.74 -24.24 9.53
N ASP A 12 -0.40 -24.49 10.80
CA ASP A 12 -0.80 -23.61 11.90
C ASP A 12 -0.29 -22.17 11.75
N ARG A 13 0.89 -22.00 11.14
CA ARG A 13 1.48 -20.68 10.91
C ARG A 13 0.69 -19.91 9.86
N SER A 14 0.34 -20.55 8.76
CA SER A 14 -0.44 -19.98 7.67
C SER A 14 -1.86 -19.68 8.10
N LEU A 15 -2.46 -20.56 8.91
CA LEU A 15 -3.77 -20.32 9.52
C LEU A 15 -3.73 -19.14 10.52
N GLY A 16 -2.65 -19.03 11.32
CA GLY A 16 -2.44 -17.90 12.21
C GLY A 16 -2.33 -16.56 11.46
N TRP A 17 -1.58 -16.55 10.36
CA TRP A 17 -1.47 -15.39 9.47
C TRP A 17 -2.82 -15.04 8.82
N LEU A 18 -3.56 -16.03 8.32
CA LEU A 18 -4.89 -15.81 7.74
C LEU A 18 -5.87 -15.23 8.77
N ARG A 19 -5.86 -15.72 10.01
CA ARG A 19 -6.67 -15.16 11.11
C ARG A 19 -6.29 -13.71 11.40
N TYR A 20 -5.00 -13.40 11.42
CA TYR A 20 -4.53 -12.03 11.59
C TYR A 20 -5.03 -11.13 10.46
N LEU A 21 -4.84 -11.53 9.20
CA LEU A 21 -5.25 -10.74 8.04
C LEU A 21 -6.76 -10.57 7.97
N HIS A 22 -7.53 -11.63 8.25
CA HIS A 22 -8.99 -11.56 8.32
C HIS A 22 -9.46 -10.55 9.36
N ARG A 23 -8.92 -10.62 10.59
CA ARG A 23 -9.24 -9.65 11.64
C ARG A 23 -8.84 -8.23 11.24
N LYS A 24 -7.66 -8.07 10.64
CA LYS A 24 -7.18 -6.77 10.16
C LYS A 24 -8.13 -6.17 9.12
N ALA A 25 -8.51 -6.94 8.10
CA ALA A 25 -9.38 -6.48 7.03
C ALA A 25 -10.82 -6.18 7.50
N THR A 26 -11.32 -6.93 8.49
CA THR A 26 -12.74 -6.85 8.93
C THR A 26 -12.95 -6.03 10.21
N THR A 27 -11.89 -5.46 10.80
CA THR A 27 -12.07 -4.52 11.92
C THR A 27 -12.67 -3.23 11.38
N PRO A 28 -13.76 -2.71 11.99
CA PRO A 28 -14.34 -1.43 11.57
C PRO A 28 -13.33 -0.29 11.63
N ASP A 29 -13.24 0.46 10.54
CA ASP A 29 -12.41 1.65 10.40
C ASP A 29 -13.05 2.63 9.40
N ASP A 30 -12.43 3.80 9.21
CA ASP A 30 -12.93 4.82 8.30
C ASP A 30 -11.82 5.28 7.36
N TRP A 31 -11.91 4.84 6.11
CA TRP A 31 -10.99 5.23 5.05
C TRP A 31 -11.49 6.39 4.18
N SER A 32 -12.55 7.09 4.61
CA SER A 32 -12.96 8.34 3.98
C SER A 32 -11.96 9.47 4.25
N ARG A 33 -12.07 10.56 3.50
CA ARG A 33 -11.19 11.73 3.61
C ARG A 33 -11.20 12.36 5.01
N ASP A 34 -12.36 12.38 5.66
CA ASP A 34 -12.54 12.99 6.97
C ASP A 34 -12.39 11.98 8.12
N GLY A 35 -12.15 10.71 7.77
CA GLY A 35 -11.95 9.58 8.68
C GLY A 35 -10.49 9.29 8.98
N GLN A 36 -10.25 8.17 9.67
CA GLN A 36 -8.92 7.66 9.97
C GLN A 36 -8.89 6.11 9.91
N PRO A 37 -7.94 5.50 9.18
CA PRO A 37 -7.71 4.07 9.20
C PRO A 37 -7.40 3.58 10.61
N HIS A 38 -7.82 2.36 10.93
CA HIS A 38 -7.50 1.78 12.22
C HIS A 38 -5.97 1.63 12.40
N PRO A 39 -5.41 1.81 13.61
CA PRO A 39 -3.95 1.85 13.84
C PRO A 39 -3.14 0.61 13.46
N HIS A 40 -3.80 -0.50 13.08
CA HIS A 40 -3.11 -1.69 12.57
C HIS A 40 -2.66 -1.58 11.11
N TRP A 41 -3.08 -0.52 10.42
CA TRP A 41 -2.67 -0.22 9.07
C TRP A 41 -1.39 0.59 9.19
N ASP A 42 -0.29 0.03 8.73
CA ASP A 42 1.02 0.65 8.92
C ASP A 42 1.19 1.87 8.01
N ASP A 43 1.74 2.92 8.60
CA ASP A 43 2.10 4.21 7.98
C ASP A 43 3.48 4.68 8.45
N ARG A 44 4.30 3.79 9.03
CA ARG A 44 5.57 4.19 9.68
C ARG A 44 6.75 3.34 9.27
N THR A 45 6.56 2.04 9.03
CA THR A 45 7.69 1.16 8.70
C THR A 45 8.27 1.53 7.35
N GLY A 46 9.60 1.54 7.24
CA GLY A 46 10.30 1.81 5.98
C GLY A 46 10.59 3.28 5.68
N HIS A 47 10.14 4.22 6.53
CA HIS A 47 10.31 5.67 6.33
C HIS A 47 11.74 6.03 5.86
N PRO A 48 11.90 6.87 4.83
CA PRO A 48 10.88 7.70 4.14
C PRO A 48 10.10 6.99 3.03
N MET A 49 10.45 5.75 2.72
CA MET A 49 9.80 4.99 1.65
C MET A 49 8.77 4.04 2.24
N LEU A 50 7.70 3.75 1.48
CA LEU A 50 6.73 2.71 1.83
C LEU A 50 5.95 2.93 3.16
N SER A 51 6.14 4.06 3.84
CA SER A 51 5.52 4.37 5.13
C SER A 51 4.18 5.11 4.95
N TRP A 52 3.27 4.53 4.16
CA TRP A 52 1.92 5.04 3.94
C TRP A 52 0.93 3.89 3.95
N HIS A 53 -0.28 4.11 4.47
CA HIS A 53 -1.32 3.07 4.60
C HIS A 53 -1.57 2.27 3.32
N ARG A 54 -1.41 2.90 2.15
CA ARG A 54 -1.59 2.25 0.85
C ARG A 54 -0.61 1.10 0.59
N PHE A 55 0.62 1.19 1.11
CA PHE A 55 1.62 0.13 0.91
C PHE A 55 1.27 -1.10 1.72
N ASP A 56 0.96 -0.92 3.00
CA ASP A 56 0.48 -2.02 3.85
C ASP A 56 -0.84 -2.62 3.33
N LEU A 57 -1.74 -1.79 2.79
CA LEU A 57 -2.96 -2.26 2.12
C LEU A 57 -2.65 -3.16 0.91
N VAL A 58 -1.78 -2.70 0.01
CA VAL A 58 -1.43 -3.43 -1.22
C VAL A 58 -0.66 -4.70 -0.89
N ASP A 59 0.33 -4.64 0.01
CA ASP A 59 1.13 -5.80 0.41
C ASP A 59 0.28 -6.87 1.12
N SER A 60 -0.75 -6.44 1.86
CA SER A 60 -1.73 -7.34 2.47
C SER A 60 -2.53 -8.16 1.44
N SER A 61 -2.58 -7.73 0.18
CA SER A 61 -3.34 -8.40 -0.89
C SER A 61 -2.55 -9.48 -1.65
N TYR A 62 -1.21 -9.39 -1.67
CA TYR A 62 -0.36 -10.14 -2.61
C TYR A 62 -0.56 -11.65 -2.59
N ALA A 63 -0.69 -12.23 -1.39
CA ALA A 63 -0.81 -13.67 -1.25
C ALA A 63 -2.25 -14.18 -1.47
N VAL A 64 -3.27 -13.33 -1.38
CA VAL A 64 -4.67 -13.77 -1.22
C VAL A 64 -5.20 -14.46 -2.49
N ALA A 65 -4.84 -13.94 -3.67
CA ALA A 65 -5.22 -14.56 -4.95
C ALA A 65 -4.59 -15.95 -5.12
N LEU A 66 -3.29 -16.10 -4.81
CA LEU A 66 -2.59 -17.38 -4.86
C LEU A 66 -3.17 -18.38 -3.84
N MET A 67 -3.49 -17.92 -2.64
CA MET A 67 -4.10 -18.76 -1.60
C MET A 67 -5.49 -19.26 -2.00
N SER A 68 -6.27 -18.44 -2.71
CA SER A 68 -7.60 -18.80 -3.21
C SER A 68 -7.60 -19.94 -4.22
N ASP A 69 -6.53 -20.06 -5.00
CA ASP A 69 -6.30 -21.18 -5.92
C ASP A 69 -5.80 -22.42 -5.17
N ARG A 70 -4.78 -22.25 -4.32
CA ARG A 70 -4.11 -23.36 -3.64
C ARG A 70 -4.92 -24.02 -2.52
N THR A 71 -5.75 -23.25 -1.83
CA THR A 71 -6.49 -23.72 -0.63
C THR A 71 -7.98 -23.36 -0.74
N PRO A 72 -8.70 -23.96 -1.71
CA PRO A 72 -10.05 -23.53 -2.08
C PRO A 72 -11.08 -23.67 -0.95
N ALA A 73 -10.81 -24.48 0.07
CA ALA A 73 -11.65 -24.62 1.27
C ALA A 73 -11.81 -23.31 2.06
N TRP A 74 -10.88 -22.35 1.89
CA TRP A 74 -10.89 -21.06 2.59
C TRP A 74 -11.33 -19.90 1.70
N ARG A 75 -11.87 -20.19 0.51
CA ARG A 75 -12.20 -19.16 -0.50
C ARG A 75 -13.14 -18.09 0.02
N GLU A 76 -14.15 -18.43 0.82
CA GLU A 76 -15.07 -17.45 1.39
C GLU A 76 -14.34 -16.42 2.27
N VAL A 77 -13.37 -16.87 3.07
CA VAL A 77 -12.54 -16.00 3.91
C VAL A 77 -11.64 -15.10 3.04
N TYR A 78 -11.01 -15.67 2.02
CA TYR A 78 -10.18 -14.90 1.09
C TYR A 78 -10.98 -13.86 0.31
N THR A 79 -12.17 -14.22 -0.16
CA THR A 79 -13.08 -13.29 -0.85
C THR A 79 -13.48 -12.16 0.06
N GLN A 80 -13.84 -12.43 1.32
CA GLN A 80 -14.18 -11.38 2.28
C GLN A 80 -12.99 -10.44 2.53
N ILE A 81 -11.78 -10.98 2.72
CA ILE A 81 -10.57 -10.16 2.85
C ILE A 81 -10.38 -9.28 1.61
N LEU A 82 -10.46 -9.86 0.41
CA LEU A 82 -10.27 -9.10 -0.83
C LEU A 82 -11.32 -8.00 -1.01
N ASP A 83 -12.58 -8.25 -0.65
CA ASP A 83 -13.65 -7.26 -0.73
C ASP A 83 -13.37 -6.04 0.16
N GLU A 84 -12.92 -6.30 1.39
CA GLU A 84 -12.50 -5.28 2.35
C GLU A 84 -11.26 -4.50 1.86
N LEU A 85 -10.28 -5.18 1.26
CA LEU A 85 -9.07 -4.55 0.72
C LEU A 85 -9.38 -3.69 -0.52
N VAL A 86 -10.19 -4.20 -1.44
CA VAL A 86 -10.59 -3.47 -2.67
C VAL A 86 -11.40 -2.24 -2.33
N THR A 87 -12.35 -2.36 -1.40
CA THR A 87 -13.15 -1.21 -0.92
C THR A 87 -12.23 -0.09 -0.42
N ARG A 88 -11.25 -0.43 0.43
CA ARG A 88 -10.24 0.53 0.93
C ARG A 88 -9.34 1.05 -0.19
N HIS A 89 -8.95 0.22 -1.14
CA HIS A 89 -8.09 0.63 -2.26
C HIS A 89 -8.74 1.69 -3.16
N THR A 90 -10.08 1.74 -3.18
CA THR A 90 -10.85 2.75 -3.92
C THR A 90 -11.19 4.01 -3.10
N SER A 91 -10.68 4.12 -1.88
CA SER A 91 -11.00 5.20 -0.94
C SER A 91 -9.86 6.21 -0.79
N TRP A 92 -10.09 7.28 -0.02
CA TRP A 92 -9.17 8.42 0.06
C TRP A 92 -7.80 8.04 0.62
N TRP A 93 -7.77 7.25 1.70
CA TRP A 93 -6.53 6.87 2.38
C TRP A 93 -5.63 5.93 1.57
N ALA A 94 -6.13 5.33 0.49
CA ALA A 94 -5.30 4.55 -0.43
C ALA A 94 -4.39 5.43 -1.31
N ALA A 95 -4.68 6.73 -1.43
CA ALA A 95 -3.87 7.67 -2.21
C ALA A 95 -3.67 9.00 -1.47
N SER A 96 -3.71 9.00 -0.14
CA SER A 96 -3.65 10.23 0.65
C SER A 96 -2.36 11.01 0.42
N ASP A 97 -1.22 10.32 0.26
CA ASP A 97 0.05 10.92 -0.09
C ASP A 97 -0.05 11.70 -1.40
N TRP A 98 -0.55 11.07 -2.47
CA TRP A 98 -0.74 11.73 -3.76
C TRP A 98 -1.71 12.91 -3.71
N LEU A 99 -2.75 12.81 -2.89
CA LEU A 99 -3.81 13.80 -2.77
C LEU A 99 -3.43 14.98 -1.84
N THR A 100 -2.27 14.94 -1.20
CA THR A 100 -1.86 15.95 -0.20
C THR A 100 -0.43 16.48 -0.37
N GLN A 101 0.48 15.69 -0.93
CA GLN A 101 1.88 16.07 -1.14
C GLN A 101 2.03 16.81 -2.47
N PHE A 102 1.80 18.12 -2.41
CA PHE A 102 1.88 18.97 -3.59
C PHE A 102 3.24 19.68 -3.70
N GLY A 103 3.81 19.66 -4.91
CA GLY A 103 5.09 20.31 -5.20
C GLY A 103 6.28 19.70 -4.44
N PRO A 104 7.39 20.44 -4.32
CA PRO A 104 8.57 19.97 -3.59
C PRO A 104 8.28 19.69 -2.12
N ASP A 105 9.01 18.74 -1.54
CA ASP A 105 8.92 18.40 -0.12
C ASP A 105 9.33 19.62 0.73
N PRO A 106 8.46 20.13 1.62
CA PRO A 106 8.77 21.29 2.45
C PRO A 106 9.91 21.03 3.43
N ASP A 107 10.17 19.77 3.80
CA ASP A 107 11.15 19.39 4.82
C ASP A 107 12.52 19.04 4.23
N ARG A 108 12.73 19.25 2.92
CA ARG A 108 13.96 18.88 2.21
C ARG A 108 15.27 19.46 2.78
N ALA A 109 15.19 20.60 3.46
CA ALA A 109 16.33 21.22 4.15
C ALA A 109 16.67 20.57 5.50
N ASP A 110 15.70 19.86 6.10
CA ASP A 110 15.70 19.47 7.50
C ASP A 110 15.59 17.94 7.70
N TYR A 111 15.89 17.15 6.66
CA TYR A 111 15.88 15.70 6.76
C TYR A 111 16.86 15.15 7.81
N PRO A 112 16.53 14.03 8.48
CA PRO A 112 17.44 13.34 9.38
C PRO A 112 18.74 12.92 8.69
N GLU A 113 19.87 13.07 9.37
CA GLU A 113 21.19 12.72 8.82
C GLU A 113 21.29 11.26 8.35
N SER A 114 20.51 10.35 8.96
CA SER A 114 20.39 8.96 8.54
C SER A 114 19.96 8.78 7.07
N TRP A 115 19.31 9.78 6.47
CA TRP A 115 18.87 9.73 5.07
C TRP A 115 19.90 10.25 4.08
N ARG A 116 21.09 10.69 4.51
CA ARG A 116 22.15 11.15 3.61
C ARG A 116 22.52 10.14 2.53
N ALA A 117 22.38 8.84 2.80
CA ALA A 117 22.65 7.80 1.80
C ALA A 117 21.58 7.69 0.70
N LEU A 118 20.39 8.26 0.91
CA LEU A 118 19.27 8.21 -0.03
C LEU A 118 19.28 9.38 -1.03
N ILE A 119 20.02 10.44 -0.72
CA ILE A 119 20.01 11.69 -1.47
C ILE A 119 21.42 11.94 -2.02
N PRO A 120 21.56 12.25 -3.33
CA PRO A 120 22.85 12.63 -3.88
C PRO A 120 23.49 13.78 -3.09
N PRO A 121 24.79 13.70 -2.70
CA PRO A 121 25.41 14.67 -1.80
C PRO A 121 25.27 16.14 -2.24
N ASP A 122 25.37 16.38 -3.54
CA ASP A 122 25.30 17.73 -4.14
C ASP A 122 23.88 18.32 -4.17
N PHE A 123 22.85 17.52 -3.86
CA PHE A 123 21.45 17.93 -3.87
C PHE A 123 20.79 17.87 -2.48
N TRP A 124 21.56 17.66 -1.42
CA TRP A 124 21.04 17.72 -0.05
C TRP A 124 20.45 19.10 0.25
N GLY A 125 19.19 19.16 0.70
CA GLY A 125 18.48 20.42 0.90
C GLY A 125 17.58 20.84 -0.26
N ASP A 126 17.79 20.28 -1.46
CA ASP A 126 17.10 20.67 -2.69
C ASP A 126 16.54 19.47 -3.47
N TYR A 127 16.55 18.28 -2.87
CA TYR A 127 16.03 17.03 -3.44
C TYR A 127 14.93 16.46 -2.57
N ASP A 128 13.79 16.14 -3.17
CA ASP A 128 12.69 15.48 -2.47
C ASP A 128 13.08 14.04 -2.12
N VAL A 129 12.80 13.62 -0.89
CA VAL A 129 13.22 12.31 -0.42
C VAL A 129 12.50 11.19 -1.17
N PRO A 130 13.13 10.02 -1.41
CA PRO A 130 12.41 8.85 -1.90
C PRO A 130 11.19 8.55 -1.03
N GLY A 131 10.00 8.57 -1.63
CA GLY A 131 8.71 8.40 -0.94
C GLY A 131 7.81 9.63 -0.97
N TRP A 132 8.36 10.83 -1.21
CA TRP A 132 7.57 12.02 -1.51
C TRP A 132 7.03 11.97 -2.95
N THR A 133 5.74 12.23 -3.12
CA THR A 133 5.07 12.03 -4.42
C THR A 133 5.05 13.28 -5.33
N ALA A 134 5.21 14.47 -4.77
CA ALA A 134 5.33 15.74 -5.51
C ALA A 134 4.26 16.00 -6.58
N ASN A 135 2.98 15.70 -6.29
CA ASN A 135 1.88 16.00 -7.21
C ASN A 135 1.85 17.51 -7.56
N GLY A 136 1.66 17.89 -8.81
CA GLY A 136 1.67 19.31 -9.17
C GLY A 136 3.01 19.88 -9.62
N ILE A 137 4.09 19.11 -9.59
CA ILE A 137 5.39 19.59 -10.07
C ILE A 137 5.37 19.84 -11.58
N ASP A 138 6.04 20.90 -12.03
CA ASP A 138 6.16 21.21 -13.46
C ASP A 138 6.91 20.08 -14.20
N PRO A 139 6.50 19.73 -15.44
CA PRO A 139 5.45 20.37 -16.25
C PRO A 139 4.04 19.74 -16.09
N TYR A 140 3.84 18.83 -15.14
CA TYR A 140 2.68 17.93 -15.11
C TYR A 140 1.41 18.57 -14.53
N GLY A 141 1.55 19.56 -13.65
CA GLY A 141 0.42 20.16 -12.94
C GLY A 141 -0.27 19.19 -11.98
N VAL A 142 -1.29 19.65 -11.26
CA VAL A 142 -1.98 18.83 -10.24
C VAL A 142 -2.89 17.81 -10.91
N GLN A 143 -2.68 16.53 -10.59
CA GLN A 143 -3.47 15.42 -11.12
C GLN A 143 -4.21 14.72 -9.97
N MET A 144 -5.52 14.86 -9.90
CA MET A 144 -6.31 14.31 -8.78
C MET A 144 -6.64 12.82 -8.94
N ASP A 145 -6.50 12.27 -10.15
CA ASP A 145 -6.72 10.86 -10.43
C ASP A 145 -5.37 10.10 -10.30
N PRO A 146 -5.15 9.33 -9.22
CA PRO A 146 -3.91 8.58 -9.03
C PRO A 146 -3.73 7.41 -10.02
N VAL A 147 -4.81 6.98 -10.69
CA VAL A 147 -4.75 5.94 -11.74
C VAL A 147 -4.37 6.57 -13.07
N ALA A 148 -4.93 7.73 -13.42
CA ALA A 148 -4.59 8.41 -14.66
C ALA A 148 -3.29 9.23 -14.59
N ALA A 149 -2.72 9.43 -13.40
CA ALA A 149 -1.50 10.21 -13.19
C ALA A 149 -0.32 9.74 -14.06
N ASP A 150 0.48 10.71 -14.50
CA ASP A 150 1.73 10.47 -15.23
C ASP A 150 2.85 10.01 -14.29
N GLY A 151 2.72 10.31 -13.00
CA GLY A 151 3.67 9.93 -11.95
C GLY A 151 3.72 8.42 -11.68
N MET A 152 4.91 7.93 -11.32
CA MET A 152 5.14 6.56 -10.86
C MET A 152 4.68 6.38 -9.40
N LEU A 153 3.36 6.31 -9.19
CA LEU A 153 2.78 6.22 -7.84
C LEU A 153 2.77 4.81 -7.26
N PHE A 154 3.06 3.78 -8.06
CA PHE A 154 2.86 2.37 -7.68
C PHE A 154 1.41 2.08 -7.23
N PHE A 155 0.47 2.91 -7.66
CA PHE A 155 -0.95 2.80 -7.33
C PHE A 155 -1.71 1.98 -8.38
N LYS A 156 -1.24 2.02 -9.63
CA LYS A 156 -1.76 1.21 -10.75
C LYS A 156 -0.78 0.10 -11.12
N GLY A 157 -1.33 -0.98 -11.68
CA GLY A 157 -0.53 -1.97 -12.41
C GLY A 157 0.02 -1.36 -13.70
N PHE A 158 1.30 -1.60 -13.98
CA PHE A 158 1.91 -1.31 -15.28
C PHE A 158 1.72 -2.54 -16.17
N PHE A 159 0.56 -2.63 -16.80
CA PHE A 159 0.32 -3.66 -17.81
C PHE A 159 1.06 -3.27 -19.08
N ALA A 160 2.11 -4.02 -19.41
CA ALA A 160 2.86 -3.93 -20.66
C ALA A 160 2.10 -4.61 -21.81
#